data_AF-A0A956NW60-F1
#
_entry.id   AF-A0A956NW60-F1
#
_cell.length_a   1.000
_cell.length_b   1.000
_cell.length_c   1.000
_cell.angle_alpha   90.00
_cell.angle_beta   90.00
_cell.angle_gamma   90.00
#
_symmetry.space_group_name_H-M   'P 1'
#
loop_
_entity.id
_entity.type
_entity.pdbx_description
1 polymer ?
#
loop_
_entity_poly.entity_id
_entity_poly.type
_entity_poly.pdbx_seq_one_letter_code
_entity_poly.pdbx_strand_id
1 'polypeptide(L)'
;MAEDTAQERTEQPTTRRLERARTDGQVPRSQELLVAVVLLAGSGALVAFSGGLGRQATGLMRGLADWLPAAPFVEADATALLRLVIQGGLLAILPILLLLVVPIVVVGGVQARGVLSAKPITPDLSRLSPLKGLKRLLGVEGWFTLVKALLKLVVLGLITWGALRAMWPTIAGLVGADAGPVL
;
A
#
# COMPACT_ATOMS: atom_id res chain seq x y z
N MET A 1 -7.06 44.44 16.57
CA MET A 1 -7.10 44.58 15.11
C MET A 1 -8.28 43.78 14.62
N ALA A 2 -9.39 44.47 14.35
CA ALA A 2 -10.60 43.91 13.79
C ALA A 2 -10.45 43.80 12.26
N GLU A 3 -11.34 42.99 11.66
CA GLU A 3 -11.68 42.94 10.23
C GLU A 3 -10.71 42.13 9.34
N ASP A 4 -11.00 40.84 9.21
CA ASP A 4 -11.51 40.38 7.91
C ASP A 4 -12.39 39.14 8.13
N THR A 5 -13.69 39.41 8.08
CA THR A 5 -14.76 38.44 8.17
C THR A 5 -14.53 37.32 7.15
N ALA A 6 -14.88 36.11 7.58
CA ALA A 6 -15.03 34.91 6.77
C ALA A 6 -16.07 35.12 5.64
N GLN A 7 -15.74 35.98 4.68
CA GLN A 7 -16.42 36.07 3.41
C GLN A 7 -15.87 34.91 2.59
N GLU A 8 -16.54 33.77 2.70
CA GLU A 8 -16.32 32.63 1.81
C GLU A 8 -16.33 33.17 0.37
N ARG A 9 -15.15 33.23 -0.24
CA ARG A 9 -15.01 33.66 -1.63
C ARG A 9 -15.77 32.66 -2.49
N THR A 10 -17.00 33.01 -2.86
CA THR A 10 -17.92 32.25 -3.70
C THR A 10 -17.49 32.21 -5.17
N GLU A 11 -16.50 33.02 -5.55
CA GLU A 11 -15.95 33.04 -6.89
C GLU A 11 -14.89 31.97 -7.14
N GLN A 12 -14.94 31.39 -8.34
CA GLN A 12 -13.95 30.43 -8.78
C GLN A 12 -12.56 31.09 -8.83
N PRO A 13 -11.50 30.39 -8.37
CA PRO A 13 -10.15 30.92 -8.41
C PRO A 13 -9.73 31.23 -9.86
N THR A 14 -9.11 32.38 -10.07
CA THR A 14 -8.58 32.80 -11.38
C THR A 14 -7.53 31.80 -11.89
N THR A 15 -7.39 31.69 -13.21
CA THR A 15 -6.40 30.81 -13.87
C THR A 15 -4.98 31.00 -13.32
N ARG A 16 -4.54 32.24 -13.12
CA ARG A 16 -3.24 32.56 -12.51
C ARG A 16 -3.09 32.00 -11.08
N ARG A 17 -4.16 31.96 -10.29
CA ARG A 17 -4.14 31.42 -8.91
C ARG A 17 -4.06 29.89 -8.92
N LEU A 18 -4.74 29.23 -9.85
CA LEU A 18 -4.66 27.78 -10.06
C LEU A 18 -3.29 27.33 -10.56
N GLU A 19 -2.69 28.08 -11.48
CA GLU A 19 -1.33 27.80 -11.98
C GLU A 19 -0.28 27.93 -10.86
N ARG A 20 -0.33 29.01 -10.07
CA ARG A 20 0.55 29.18 -8.91
C ARG A 20 0.41 28.05 -7.90
N ALA A 21 -0.82 27.63 -7.59
CA ALA A 21 -1.06 26.50 -6.68
C ALA A 21 -0.45 25.20 -7.21
N ARG A 22 -0.53 24.95 -8.52
CA ARG A 22 0.12 23.80 -9.16
C ARG A 22 1.64 23.88 -9.03
N THR A 23 2.27 25.00 -9.41
CA THR A 23 3.72 25.22 -9.32
C THR A 23 4.25 25.08 -7.89
N ASP A 24 3.43 25.44 -6.90
CA ASP A 24 3.73 25.28 -5.48
C ASP A 24 3.54 23.84 -4.96
N GLY A 25 3.24 22.88 -5.86
CA GLY A 25 3.08 21.46 -5.55
C GLY A 25 1.71 21.09 -5.00
N GLN A 26 0.76 22.03 -4.94
CA GLN A 26 -0.60 21.79 -4.46
C GLN A 26 -1.48 21.25 -5.59
N VAL A 27 -1.11 20.07 -6.10
CA VAL A 27 -1.89 19.37 -7.12
C VAL A 27 -2.93 18.49 -6.43
N PRO A 28 -4.23 18.59 -6.78
CA PRO A 28 -5.24 17.70 -6.22
C PRO A 28 -4.93 16.25 -6.58
N ARG A 29 -4.97 15.37 -5.58
CA ARG A 29 -4.71 13.93 -5.72
C ARG A 29 -5.89 13.14 -5.16
N SER A 30 -6.31 12.11 -5.87
CA SER A 30 -7.29 11.13 -5.42
C SER A 30 -6.59 10.05 -4.61
N GLN A 31 -6.85 10.04 -3.30
CA GLN A 31 -6.34 8.98 -2.41
C GLN A 31 -6.98 7.63 -2.75
N GLU A 32 -8.26 7.60 -3.09
CA GLU A 32 -8.97 6.36 -3.43
C GLU A 32 -8.41 5.69 -4.68
N LEU A 33 -7.99 6.48 -5.68
CA LEU A 33 -7.37 5.95 -6.89
C LEU A 33 -6.05 5.23 -6.56
N LEU A 34 -5.23 5.81 -5.68
CA LEU A 34 -3.99 5.17 -5.26
C LEU A 34 -4.27 3.85 -4.52
N VAL A 35 -5.24 3.84 -3.60
CA VAL A 35 -5.65 2.63 -2.89
C VAL A 35 -6.14 1.55 -3.87
N ALA A 36 -6.99 1.92 -4.84
CA ALA A 36 -7.51 0.98 -5.83
C ALA A 36 -6.40 0.37 -6.70
N VAL A 37 -5.47 1.19 -7.17
CA VAL A 37 -4.33 0.73 -7.99
C VAL A 37 -3.44 -0.23 -7.21
N VAL A 38 -3.16 0.07 -5.94
CA VAL A 38 -2.34 -0.81 -5.08
C VAL A 38 -3.04 -2.14 -4.83
N LEU A 39 -4.34 -2.12 -4.53
CA LEU A 39 -5.11 -3.34 -4.33
C LEU A 39 -5.14 -4.20 -5.59
N LEU A 40 -5.41 -3.60 -6.76
CA LEU A 40 -5.43 -4.33 -8.03
C LEU A 40 -4.05 -4.88 -8.40
N ALA A 41 -3.00 -4.08 -8.26
CA ALA A 41 -1.64 -4.50 -8.56
C ALA A 41 -1.16 -5.60 -7.60
N GLY A 42 -1.46 -5.47 -6.31
CA GLY A 42 -1.13 -6.48 -5.30
C GLY A 42 -1.87 -7.79 -5.51
N SER A 43 -3.20 -7.74 -5.70
CA SER A 43 -3.99 -8.95 -5.99
C SER A 43 -3.57 -9.61 -7.31
N GLY A 44 -3.35 -8.82 -8.36
CA GLY A 44 -2.86 -9.32 -9.65
C GLY A 44 -1.47 -9.96 -9.55
N ALA A 45 -0.56 -9.36 -8.78
CA ALA A 45 0.75 -9.93 -8.50
C ALA A 45 0.64 -11.26 -7.75
N LEU A 46 -0.21 -11.36 -6.73
CA LEU A 46 -0.39 -12.62 -6.01
C LEU A 46 -0.91 -13.72 -6.93
N VAL A 47 -1.87 -13.44 -7.80
CA VAL A 47 -2.38 -14.43 -8.77
C VAL A 47 -1.28 -14.84 -9.76
N ALA A 48 -0.61 -13.87 -10.39
CA ALA A 48 0.39 -14.12 -11.42
C ALA A 48 1.63 -14.86 -10.88
N PHE A 49 2.04 -14.59 -9.64
CA PHE A 49 3.26 -15.13 -9.05
C PHE A 49 3.03 -16.25 -8.03
N SER A 50 1.77 -16.59 -7.71
CA SER A 50 1.41 -17.63 -6.72
C SER A 50 2.20 -18.94 -6.86
N GLY A 51 2.27 -19.50 -8.07
CA GLY A 51 3.00 -20.74 -8.34
C GLY A 51 4.53 -20.61 -8.21
N GLY A 52 5.09 -19.46 -8.62
CA GLY A 52 6.53 -19.18 -8.47
C GLY A 52 6.93 -19.01 -7.01
N LEU A 53 6.12 -18.28 -6.24
CA LEU A 53 6.31 -18.06 -4.81
C LEU A 53 6.22 -19.38 -4.03
N GLY A 54 5.25 -20.25 -4.38
CA GLY A 54 5.14 -21.58 -3.78
C GLY A 54 6.38 -22.45 -4.02
N ARG A 55 6.89 -22.48 -5.26
CA ARG A 55 8.12 -23.21 -5.59
C ARG A 55 9.36 -22.66 -4.88
N GLN A 56 9.51 -21.33 -4.80
CA GLN A 56 10.63 -20.72 -4.07
C GLN A 56 10.53 -20.98 -2.57
N ALA A 57 9.33 -20.87 -1.97
CA ALA A 57 9.13 -21.15 -0.56
C ALA A 57 9.44 -22.61 -0.21
N THR A 58 8.93 -23.56 -1.00
CA THR A 58 9.22 -24.99 -0.80
C THR A 58 10.70 -25.31 -1.03
N GLY A 59 11.34 -24.71 -2.04
CA GLY A 59 12.77 -24.85 -2.28
C GLY A 59 13.64 -24.32 -1.13
N LEU A 60 13.28 -23.16 -0.57
CA LEU A 60 13.92 -22.63 0.63
C LEU A 60 13.74 -23.54 1.84
N MET A 61 12.52 -24.03 2.08
CA MET A 61 12.23 -24.96 3.18
C MET A 61 13.03 -26.26 3.06
N ARG A 62 13.10 -26.85 1.86
CA ARG A 62 13.92 -28.05 1.60
C ARG A 62 15.41 -27.77 1.82
N GLY A 63 15.93 -26.69 1.23
CA GLY A 63 17.34 -26.32 1.40
C GLY A 63 17.73 -26.05 2.86
N LEU A 64 16.83 -25.48 3.66
CA LEU A 64 17.04 -25.31 5.11
C LEU A 64 16.95 -26.64 5.87
N ALA A 65 16.00 -27.51 5.50
CA ALA A 65 15.81 -28.82 6.12
C ALA A 65 16.98 -29.78 5.83
N ASP A 66 17.58 -29.70 4.66
CA ASP A 66 18.76 -30.49 4.29
C ASP A 66 20.04 -29.99 4.99
N TRP A 67 20.10 -28.69 5.33
CA TRP A 67 21.22 -28.09 6.04
C TRP A 67 21.25 -28.43 7.54
N LEU A 68 20.08 -28.57 8.17
CA LEU A 68 19.94 -28.73 9.63
C LEU A 68 20.58 -30.02 10.21
N PRO A 69 20.53 -31.20 9.54
CA PRO A 69 21.16 -32.43 10.02
C PRO A 69 22.66 -32.54 9.70
N ALA A 70 23.17 -31.72 8.77
CA ALA A 70 24.46 -31.96 8.11
C ALA A 70 25.65 -31.15 8.65
N ALA A 71 25.44 -30.10 9.45
CA ALA A 71 26.50 -29.12 9.71
C ALA A 71 27.16 -29.24 11.11
N PRO A 72 28.42 -29.71 11.23
CA PRO A 72 29.37 -29.03 12.10
C PRO A 72 29.59 -27.61 11.54
N PHE A 73 29.46 -26.57 12.35
CA PHE A 73 29.60 -25.17 11.91
C PHE A 73 30.97 -24.90 11.26
N VAL A 74 31.05 -24.98 9.93
CA VAL A 74 32.20 -24.56 9.12
C VAL A 74 31.80 -23.30 8.35
N GLU A 75 32.65 -22.27 8.36
CA GLU A 75 32.35 -20.95 7.76
C GLU A 75 31.96 -21.01 6.27
N ALA A 76 32.47 -22.00 5.53
CA ALA A 76 32.12 -22.22 4.13
C ALA A 76 30.61 -22.53 3.94
N ASP A 77 30.02 -23.33 4.83
CA ASP A 77 28.60 -23.70 4.78
C ASP A 77 27.67 -22.53 5.15
N ALA A 78 28.12 -21.65 6.05
CA ALA A 78 27.35 -20.46 6.44
C ALA A 78 27.20 -19.46 5.28
N THR A 79 28.24 -19.29 4.45
CA THR A 79 28.15 -18.38 3.29
C THR A 79 27.27 -18.92 2.17
N ALA A 80 27.22 -20.25 1.98
CA ALA A 80 26.32 -20.89 1.02
C ALA A 80 24.86 -20.77 1.44
N LEU A 81 24.58 -20.97 2.73
CA LEU A 81 23.26 -20.77 3.33
C LEU A 81 22.78 -19.31 3.19
N LEU A 82 23.66 -18.35 3.48
CA LEU A 82 23.34 -16.93 3.34
C LEU A 82 22.98 -16.57 1.89
N ARG A 83 23.72 -17.10 0.90
CA ARG A 83 23.38 -16.91 -0.51
C ARG A 83 22.03 -17.51 -0.87
N LEU A 84 21.74 -18.72 -0.39
CA LEU A 84 20.45 -19.38 -0.63
C LEU A 84 19.28 -18.54 -0.09
N VAL A 85 19.40 -18.05 1.15
CA VAL A 85 18.36 -17.23 1.80
C VAL A 85 18.21 -15.87 1.11
N ILE A 86 19.31 -15.19 0.82
CA ILE A 86 19.27 -13.87 0.16
C ILE A 86 18.72 -14.01 -1.27
N GLN A 87 19.24 -14.94 -2.07
CA GLN A 87 18.80 -15.09 -3.46
C GLN A 87 17.36 -15.61 -3.53
N GLY A 88 17.02 -16.64 -2.76
CA GLY A 88 15.66 -17.18 -2.75
C GLY A 88 14.63 -16.18 -2.22
N GLY A 89 14.96 -15.47 -1.14
CA GLY A 89 14.08 -14.44 -0.56
C GLY A 89 13.95 -13.20 -1.44
N LEU A 90 15.07 -12.68 -1.95
CA LEU A 90 15.07 -11.47 -2.77
C LEU A 90 14.37 -11.70 -4.11
N LEU A 91 14.62 -12.84 -4.78
CA LEU A 91 13.96 -13.17 -6.05
C LEU A 91 12.45 -13.42 -5.89
N ALA A 92 11.99 -13.82 -4.70
CA ALA A 92 10.57 -13.97 -4.40
C ALA A 92 9.89 -12.61 -4.19
N ILE A 93 10.52 -11.73 -3.41
CA ILE A 93 9.89 -10.47 -2.95
C ILE A 93 10.01 -9.37 -4.01
N LEU A 94 11.13 -9.30 -4.72
CA LEU A 94 11.43 -8.24 -5.68
C LEU A 94 10.34 -8.02 -6.76
N PRO A 95 9.82 -9.05 -7.46
CA PRO A 95 8.78 -8.84 -8.46
C PRO A 95 7.48 -8.29 -7.87
N ILE A 96 7.09 -8.72 -6.66
CA ILE A 96 5.91 -8.21 -5.96
C ILE A 96 6.11 -6.75 -5.57
N LEU A 97 7.29 -6.41 -5.02
CA LEU A 97 7.64 -5.03 -4.67
C LEU A 97 7.56 -4.12 -5.88
N LEU A 98 8.13 -4.54 -7.01
CA LEU A 98 8.08 -3.76 -8.25
C LEU A 98 6.65 -3.54 -8.73
N LEU A 99 5.81 -4.58 -8.69
CA LEU A 99 4.40 -4.49 -9.07
C LEU A 99 3.58 -3.60 -8.14
N LEU A 100 3.97 -3.44 -6.88
CA LEU A 100 3.31 -2.50 -5.96
C LEU A 100 3.82 -1.07 -6.15
N VAL A 101 5.14 -0.88 -6.24
CA VAL A 101 5.76 0.45 -6.26
C VAL A 101 5.58 1.14 -7.60
N VAL A 102 5.81 0.45 -8.71
CA VAL A 102 5.81 1.07 -10.05
C VAL A 102 4.45 1.71 -10.38
N PRO A 103 3.30 1.04 -10.21
CA PRO A 103 2.00 1.64 -10.50
C PRO A 103 1.69 2.85 -9.61
N ILE A 104 2.08 2.82 -8.33
CA ILE A 104 1.90 3.97 -7.41
C ILE A 104 2.70 5.17 -7.91
N VAL A 105 3.96 4.96 -8.28
CA VAL A 105 4.84 6.04 -8.77
C VAL A 105 4.30 6.61 -10.07
N VAL A 106 3.87 5.75 -11.01
CA VAL A 106 3.30 6.16 -12.29
C VAL A 106 2.01 6.95 -12.08
N VAL A 107 1.05 6.40 -11.34
CA VAL A 107 -0.24 7.05 -11.10
C VAL A 107 -0.07 8.31 -10.26
N GLY A 108 0.83 8.32 -9.28
CA GLY A 108 1.20 9.51 -8.52
C GLY A 108 1.81 10.60 -9.39
N GLY A 109 2.71 10.23 -10.32
CA GLY A 109 3.31 11.15 -11.29
C GLY A 109 2.30 11.72 -12.29
N VAL A 110 1.40 10.87 -12.81
CA VAL A 110 0.30 11.29 -13.70
C VAL A 110 -0.63 12.26 -12.97
N GLN A 111 -1.01 11.96 -11.72
CA GLN A 111 -1.84 12.85 -10.91
C GLN A 111 -1.13 14.18 -10.62
N ALA A 112 0.18 14.17 -10.43
CA ALA A 112 1.00 15.37 -10.27
C ALA A 112 1.17 16.19 -11.55
N ARG A 113 0.78 15.66 -12.73
CA ARG A 113 0.95 16.29 -14.05
C ARG A 113 2.39 16.76 -14.31
N GLY A 114 3.38 16.02 -13.80
CA GLY A 114 4.80 16.36 -13.93
C GLY A 114 5.28 17.54 -13.08
N VAL A 115 4.46 18.08 -12.16
CA VAL A 115 4.87 19.19 -11.30
C VAL A 115 5.66 18.67 -10.10
N LEU A 116 6.94 19.03 -10.06
CA LEU A 116 7.85 18.81 -8.93
C LEU A 116 8.06 20.14 -8.20
N SER A 117 7.68 20.19 -6.92
CA SER A 117 7.86 21.37 -6.09
C SER A 117 8.48 20.97 -4.76
N ALA A 118 9.53 21.68 -4.35
CA ALA A 118 10.16 21.50 -3.05
C ALA A 118 9.48 22.32 -1.93
N LYS A 119 8.58 23.26 -2.28
CA LYS A 119 7.83 24.07 -1.31
C LYS A 119 7.06 23.27 -0.27
N PRO A 120 6.38 22.15 -0.60
CA PRO A 120 5.68 21.34 0.40
C PRO A 120 6.60 20.69 1.46
N ILE A 121 7.92 20.65 1.22
CA ILE A 121 8.91 20.06 2.14
C ILE A 121 9.26 21.02 3.29
N THR A 122 9.01 22.32 3.14
CA THR A 122 9.28 23.28 4.20
C THR A 122 8.29 23.09 5.35
N PRO A 123 8.77 22.91 6.60
CA PRO A 123 7.90 22.71 7.75
C PRO A 123 7.09 23.97 8.03
N ASP A 124 5.76 23.85 7.90
CA ASP A 124 4.81 24.94 8.14
C ASP A 124 4.18 24.78 9.54
N LEU A 125 4.69 25.54 10.50
CA LEU A 125 4.24 25.52 11.90
C LEU A 125 2.75 25.89 12.05
N SER A 126 2.18 26.61 11.08
CA SER A 126 0.75 26.96 11.10
C SER A 126 -0.17 25.75 10.88
N ARG A 127 0.34 24.67 10.26
CA ARG A 127 -0.38 23.40 10.06
C ARG A 127 -0.37 22.49 11.29
N LEU A 128 0.52 22.75 12.24
CA LEU A 128 0.71 21.95 13.46
C LEU A 128 -0.18 22.40 14.63
N SER A 129 -1.10 23.36 14.43
CA SER A 129 -1.97 23.86 15.50
C SER A 129 -2.90 22.75 16.04
N PRO A 130 -2.73 22.29 17.29
CA PRO A 130 -3.55 21.21 17.86
C PRO A 130 -5.01 21.63 18.02
N LEU A 131 -5.26 22.92 18.31
CA LEU A 131 -6.61 23.48 18.45
C LEU A 131 -7.41 23.43 17.15
N LYS A 132 -6.77 23.78 16.01
CA LYS A 132 -7.40 23.69 14.68
C LYS A 132 -7.64 22.24 14.28
N GLY A 133 -6.72 21.33 14.62
CA GLY A 133 -6.89 19.89 14.41
C GLY A 133 -8.10 19.35 15.17
N LEU A 134 -8.24 19.69 16.45
CA LEU A 134 -9.36 19.24 17.28
C LEU A 134 -10.71 19.77 16.77
N LYS A 135 -10.76 21.04 16.33
CA LYS A 135 -11.97 21.62 15.73
C LYS A 135 -12.37 20.94 14.42
N ARG A 136 -11.41 20.52 13.59
CA ARG A 136 -11.71 19.73 12.37
C ARG A 136 -12.21 18.32 12.71
N LEU A 137 -11.65 17.68 13.73
CA LEU A 137 -12.05 16.34 14.16
C LEU A 137 -13.43 16.30 14.82
N LEU A 138 -13.76 17.27 15.67
CA LEU A 138 -15.04 17.34 16.38
C LEU A 138 -16.12 18.16 15.66
N GLY A 139 -15.75 18.86 14.58
CA GLY A 139 -16.67 19.64 13.76
C GLY A 139 -17.51 18.78 12.81
N VAL A 140 -18.40 19.44 12.06
CA VAL A 140 -19.28 18.80 11.07
C VAL A 140 -18.49 18.01 10.01
N GLU A 141 -17.32 18.53 9.58
CA GLU A 141 -16.40 17.83 8.67
C GLU A 141 -15.93 16.47 9.23
N GLY A 142 -15.60 16.43 10.52
CA GLY A 142 -15.17 15.21 11.21
C GLY A 142 -16.26 14.15 11.25
N TRP A 143 -17.49 14.55 11.59
CA TRP A 143 -18.66 13.68 11.56
C TRP A 143 -18.94 13.11 10.16
N PHE A 144 -18.91 13.94 9.12
CA PHE A 144 -19.07 13.44 7.75
C PHE A 144 -17.95 12.48 7.33
N THR A 145 -16.73 12.74 7.77
CA THR A 145 -15.59 11.86 7.50
C THR A 145 -15.75 10.52 8.21
N LEU A 146 -16.21 10.53 9.46
CA LEU A 146 -16.51 9.33 10.24
C LEU A 146 -17.59 8.47 9.58
N VAL A 147 -18.71 9.08 9.19
CA VAL A 147 -19.81 8.38 8.51
C VAL A 147 -19.32 7.74 7.19
N LYS A 148 -18.56 8.49 6.38
CA LYS A 148 -17.97 7.94 5.14
C LYS A 148 -17.03 6.77 5.43
N ALA A 149 -16.20 6.86 6.47
CA ALA A 149 -15.29 5.80 6.86
C ALA A 149 -16.03 4.55 7.34
N LEU A 150 -17.07 4.71 8.17
CA LEU A 150 -17.92 3.60 8.63
C LEU A 150 -18.65 2.93 7.47
N LEU A 151 -19.20 3.70 6.54
CA LEU A 151 -19.86 3.14 5.36
C LEU A 151 -18.89 2.32 4.49
N LYS A 152 -17.68 2.84 4.26
CA LYS A 152 -16.62 2.08 3.59
C LYS A 152 -16.26 0.79 4.34
N LEU A 153 -16.17 0.85 5.66
CA LEU A 153 -15.86 -0.31 6.50
C LEU A 153 -16.95 -1.39 6.40
N VAL A 154 -18.23 -1.00 6.45
CA VAL A 154 -19.35 -1.93 6.30
C VAL A 154 -19.33 -2.59 4.93
N VAL A 155 -19.17 -1.79 3.86
CA VAL A 155 -19.09 -2.32 2.49
C VAL A 155 -17.93 -3.30 2.36
N LEU A 156 -16.73 -2.93 2.83
CA LEU A 156 -15.56 -3.79 2.78
C LEU A 156 -15.78 -5.07 3.59
N GLY A 157 -16.35 -4.95 4.80
CA GLY A 157 -16.68 -6.08 5.66
C GLY A 157 -17.66 -7.06 5.02
N LEU A 158 -18.70 -6.56 4.35
CA LEU A 158 -19.66 -7.41 3.63
C LEU A 158 -19.03 -8.14 2.44
N ILE A 159 -18.18 -7.45 1.67
CA ILE A 159 -17.45 -8.05 0.54
C ILE A 159 -16.50 -9.13 1.06
N THR A 160 -15.70 -8.82 2.08
CA THR A 160 -14.77 -9.77 2.69
C THR A 160 -15.49 -10.97 3.29
N TRP A 161 -16.60 -10.74 4.00
CA TRP A 161 -17.43 -11.82 4.56
C TRP A 161 -17.98 -12.73 3.46
N GLY A 162 -18.52 -12.15 2.39
CA GLY A 162 -19.03 -12.90 1.24
C GLY A 162 -17.93 -13.73 0.56
N ALA A 163 -16.77 -13.12 0.32
CA ALA A 163 -15.62 -13.81 -0.25
C ALA A 163 -15.12 -14.95 0.65
N LEU A 164 -15.00 -14.72 1.95
CA LEU A 164 -14.54 -15.74 2.90
C LEU A 164 -15.52 -16.91 2.98
N ARG A 165 -16.83 -16.63 3.00
CA ARG A 165 -17.86 -17.68 2.97
C ARG A 165 -17.80 -18.52 1.70
N ALA A 166 -17.56 -17.88 0.55
CA ALA A 166 -17.41 -18.58 -0.73
C ALA A 166 -16.11 -19.41 -0.78
N MET A 167 -15.03 -18.92 -0.18
CA MET A 167 -13.73 -19.61 -0.12
C MET A 167 -13.65 -20.65 1.01
N TRP A 168 -14.55 -20.62 1.99
CA TRP A 168 -14.55 -21.51 3.14
C TRP A 168 -14.44 -23.00 2.79
N PRO A 169 -15.18 -23.54 1.81
CA PRO A 169 -15.06 -24.95 1.44
C PRO A 169 -13.66 -25.29 0.90
N THR A 170 -13.06 -24.40 0.10
CA THR A 170 -11.70 -24.57 -0.42
C THR A 170 -10.68 -24.56 0.70
N ILE A 171 -10.78 -23.60 1.64
CA ILE A 171 -9.88 -23.49 2.79
C ILE A 171 -10.01 -24.72 3.69
N ALA A 172 -11.24 -25.13 4.00
CA ALA A 172 -11.51 -26.33 4.81
C ALA A 172 -10.97 -27.60 4.13
N GLY A 173 -11.04 -27.68 2.79
CA GLY A 173 -10.45 -28.76 2.02
C GLY A 173 -8.93 -28.81 2.08
N LEU A 174 -8.25 -27.66 2.21
CA LEU A 174 -6.79 -27.58 2.33
C LEU A 174 -6.27 -28.07 3.69
N VAL A 175 -7.10 -28.04 4.75
CA VAL A 175 -6.71 -28.49 6.10
C VAL A 175 -6.47 -30.02 6.16
N GLY A 176 -7.07 -30.78 5.25
CA GLY A 176 -6.88 -32.23 5.11
C GLY A 176 -6.20 -32.66 3.81
N ALA A 177 -5.76 -31.72 2.97
CA ALA A 177 -5.08 -32.04 1.73
C ALA A 177 -3.61 -32.33 2.03
N ASP A 178 -3.19 -33.57 1.77
CA ASP A 178 -1.78 -33.93 1.65
C ASP A 178 -1.14 -32.96 0.65
N ALA A 179 0.10 -32.53 0.93
CA ALA A 179 0.88 -31.79 -0.06
C ALA A 179 1.11 -32.70 -1.27
N GLY A 180 0.18 -32.68 -2.22
CA GLY A 180 0.26 -33.45 -3.46
C GLY A 180 1.58 -33.18 -4.15
N PRO A 181 2.07 -34.12 -4.97
CA PRO A 181 3.41 -34.07 -5.54
C PRO A 181 3.60 -32.74 -6.26
N VAL A 182 4.39 -31.87 -5.63
CA VAL A 182 4.79 -30.58 -6.18
C VAL A 182 5.73 -30.91 -7.35
N LEU A 183 5.18 -30.90 -8.57
CA LEU A 183 5.94 -31.04 -9.82
C LEU A 183 6.95 -29.88 -9.97
#